data_AF-A0A7Y4ZRP8-F1
#
_entry.id   AF-A0A7Y4ZRP8-F1
#
_cell.length_a   1.000
_cell.length_b   1.000
_cell.length_c   1.000
_cell.angle_alpha   90.00
_cell.angle_beta   90.00
_cell.angle_gamma   90.00
#
_symmetry.space_group_name_H-M   'P 1'
#
loop_
_entity.id
_entity.type
_entity.pdbx_description
1 polymer ?
#
loop_
_entity_poly.entity_id
_entity_poly.type
_entity_poly.pdbx_seq_one_letter_code
_entity_poly.pdbx_strand_id
1 'polypeptide(L)'
;MGADVPCGTCSGCCRASFFIHIGPSETEALARIPQALLFPAPGLPEGHVLMGYDEKGNCPMWRDEGCSIYAHRPQTCRDFDCRIFTATGIAVGGPAQAPIAERVAQWRFTYPTQENHAEREAVLATAMFMEAHGDLFPEGMVPVNPTQRALLALELHRVMYDFQLEADAGPMPADDVIRDALVVAAQGPRSAT
;
A
#
# COMPACT_ATOMS: atom_id res chain seq x y z
N MET A 1 -2.11 15.30 -2.72
CA MET A 1 -3.18 14.43 -3.26
C MET A 1 -3.32 13.28 -2.28
N GLY A 2 -4.52 12.92 -1.87
CA GLY A 2 -4.79 11.73 -1.06
C GLY A 2 -5.66 10.76 -1.86
N ALA A 3 -5.70 9.50 -1.45
CA ALA A 3 -6.59 8.53 -2.08
C ALA A 3 -8.05 8.94 -1.84
N ASP A 4 -8.85 9.02 -2.91
CA ASP A 4 -10.30 9.22 -2.80
C ASP A 4 -10.94 7.89 -2.36
N VAL A 5 -10.82 7.65 -1.07
CA VAL A 5 -11.38 6.49 -0.38
C VAL A 5 -12.55 7.01 0.46
N PRO A 6 -13.75 6.42 0.37
CA PRO A 6 -14.88 6.77 1.22
C PRO A 6 -14.66 6.22 2.65
N CYS A 7 -13.57 6.62 3.31
CA CYS A 7 -13.23 6.19 4.66
C CYS A 7 -14.24 6.67 5.71
N GLY A 8 -15.11 7.64 5.38
CA GLY A 8 -16.26 8.02 6.21
C GLY A 8 -17.27 6.90 6.49
N THR A 9 -17.33 5.86 5.64
CA THR A 9 -18.12 4.62 5.90
C THR A 9 -17.24 3.37 6.05
N CYS A 10 -15.97 3.45 5.65
CA CYS A 10 -14.98 2.39 5.78
C CYS A 10 -14.00 2.67 6.93
N SER A 11 -14.17 1.97 8.05
CA SER A 11 -13.40 2.18 9.29
C SER A 11 -12.35 1.10 9.60
N GLY A 12 -12.06 0.21 8.64
CA GLY A 12 -11.15 -0.93 8.85
C GLY A 12 -9.78 -0.51 9.36
N CYS A 13 -9.13 0.47 8.72
CA CYS A 13 -7.82 0.97 9.15
C CYS A 13 -7.86 1.70 10.51
N CYS A 14 -8.99 2.29 10.89
CA CYS A 14 -9.17 2.93 12.20
C CYS A 14 -9.26 1.91 13.35
N ARG A 15 -9.40 0.61 13.05
CA ARG A 15 -9.56 -0.49 14.02
C ARG A 15 -8.46 -1.55 13.90
N ALA A 16 -7.38 -1.23 13.19
CA ALA A 16 -6.38 -2.21 12.74
C ALA A 16 -4.98 -2.01 13.36
N SER A 17 -4.91 -1.42 14.55
CA SER A 17 -3.68 -1.20 15.32
C SER A 17 -2.54 -0.57 14.51
N PHE A 18 -2.86 0.41 13.66
CA PHE A 18 -1.83 1.12 12.91
C PHE A 18 -1.16 2.20 13.76
N PHE A 19 0.16 2.30 13.61
CA PHE A 19 0.89 3.51 13.94
C PHE A 19 0.71 4.51 12.82
N ILE A 20 0.22 5.70 13.17
CA ILE A 20 -0.01 6.79 12.22
C ILE A 20 1.18 7.74 12.33
N HIS A 21 1.96 7.79 11.26
CA HIS A 21 3.03 8.76 11.12
C HIS A 21 2.46 10.13 10.74
N ILE A 22 3.05 11.18 11.33
CA ILE A 22 2.63 12.56 11.13
C ILE A 22 3.88 13.43 11.00
N GLY A 23 3.98 14.12 9.86
CA GLY A 23 5.07 15.05 9.59
C GLY A 23 4.88 16.41 10.26
N PRO A 24 5.97 17.16 10.49
CA PRO A 24 5.93 18.45 11.19
C PRO A 24 5.13 19.55 10.46
N SER A 25 4.95 19.41 9.14
CA SER A 25 4.17 20.35 8.33
C SER A 25 2.65 20.13 8.43
N GLU A 26 2.20 19.03 9.02
CA GLU A 26 0.78 18.67 9.16
C GLU A 26 0.11 19.40 10.34
N THR A 27 0.29 20.72 10.39
CA THR A 27 -0.05 21.58 11.54
C THR A 27 -1.51 21.50 11.97
N GLU A 28 -2.45 21.38 11.03
CA GLU A 28 -3.86 21.23 11.34
C GLU A 28 -4.21 19.91 12.05
N ALA A 29 -3.53 18.83 11.67
CA ALA A 29 -3.69 17.52 12.31
C ALA A 29 -3.08 17.56 13.71
N LEU A 30 -1.85 18.05 13.81
CA LEU A 30 -1.11 18.18 15.07
C LEU A 30 -1.85 19.04 16.11
N ALA A 31 -2.51 20.11 15.68
CA ALA A 31 -3.29 20.98 16.57
C ALA A 31 -4.53 20.30 17.17
N ARG A 32 -5.01 19.19 16.60
CA ARG A 32 -6.23 18.49 17.01
C ARG A 32 -6.00 17.18 17.73
N ILE A 33 -4.79 16.62 17.62
CA ILE A 33 -4.42 15.40 18.31
C ILE A 33 -3.89 15.78 19.71
N PRO A 34 -4.42 15.19 20.79
CA PRO A 34 -3.88 15.42 22.12
C PRO A 34 -2.39 15.09 22.19
N GLN A 35 -1.57 16.01 22.72
CA GLN A 35 -0.12 15.84 22.78
C GLN A 35 0.31 14.56 23.52
N ALA A 36 -0.46 14.11 24.50
CA ALA A 36 -0.21 12.86 25.23
C ALA A 36 -0.31 11.58 24.35
N LEU A 37 -0.87 11.69 23.14
CA LEU A 37 -0.97 10.60 22.16
C LEU A 37 0.13 10.65 21.10
N LEU A 38 0.97 11.69 21.11
CA LEU A 38 2.03 11.90 20.15
C LEU A 38 3.38 11.52 20.77
N PHE A 39 4.09 10.62 20.11
CA PHE A 39 5.41 10.17 20.53
C PHE A 39 6.44 10.53 19.47
N PRO A 40 7.71 10.77 19.83
CA PRO A 40 8.77 10.93 18.85
C PRO A 40 8.80 9.75 17.87
N ALA A 41 9.18 9.99 16.63
CA ALA A 41 9.42 8.96 15.62
C ALA A 41 10.94 8.73 15.44
N PRO A 42 11.56 7.77 16.17
CA PRO A 42 13.00 7.56 16.07
C PRO A 42 13.43 7.20 14.64
N GLY A 43 14.55 7.76 14.19
CA GLY A 43 15.10 7.51 12.86
C GLY A 43 14.55 8.41 11.75
N LEU A 44 13.60 9.29 12.04
CA LEU A 44 13.12 10.32 11.12
C LEU A 44 13.64 11.72 11.50
N PRO A 45 13.59 12.70 10.58
CA PRO A 45 13.96 14.08 10.88
C PRO A 45 13.18 14.67 12.07
N GLU A 46 13.74 15.73 12.66
CA GLU A 46 13.11 16.40 13.80
C GLU A 46 11.67 16.87 13.50
N GLY A 47 10.80 16.75 14.51
CA GLY A 47 9.39 17.15 14.42
C GLY A 47 8.45 16.09 13.85
N HIS A 48 8.97 14.97 13.37
CA HIS A 48 8.17 13.80 13.02
C HIS A 48 7.68 13.06 14.28
N VAL A 49 6.40 12.72 14.30
CA VAL A 49 5.76 12.03 15.43
C VAL A 49 4.94 10.82 14.97
N LEU A 50 4.70 9.91 15.91
CA LEU A 50 3.83 8.75 15.76
C LEU A 50 2.66 8.86 16.73
N MET A 51 1.47 8.58 16.22
CA MET A 51 0.28 8.29 17.03
C MET A 51 0.02 6.79 16.98
N GLY A 52 0.00 6.14 18.15
CA GLY A 52 -0.31 4.72 18.28
C GLY A 52 -1.81 4.43 18.24
N TYR A 53 -2.19 3.30 18.84
CA TYR A 53 -3.56 2.83 19.00
C TYR A 53 -3.88 2.58 20.48
N ASP A 54 -5.17 2.47 20.81
CA ASP A 54 -5.64 2.18 22.16
C ASP A 54 -5.47 0.69 22.53
N GLU A 55 -5.80 0.32 23.76
CA GLU A 55 -5.69 -1.07 24.25
C GLU A 55 -6.51 -2.10 23.44
N LYS A 56 -7.50 -1.63 22.67
CA LYS A 56 -8.36 -2.45 21.81
C LYS A 56 -7.89 -2.46 20.34
N GLY A 57 -6.79 -1.77 20.02
CA GLY A 57 -6.28 -1.67 18.65
C GLY A 57 -6.95 -0.58 17.80
N ASN A 58 -7.73 0.32 18.40
CA ASN A 58 -8.38 1.41 17.66
C ASN A 58 -7.50 2.67 17.61
N CYS A 59 -7.67 3.45 16.55
CA CYS A 59 -7.15 4.80 16.47
C CYS A 59 -7.74 5.65 17.62
N PRO A 60 -6.93 6.39 18.40
CA PRO A 60 -7.43 7.21 19.51
C PRO A 60 -8.37 8.34 19.09
N MET A 61 -8.37 8.67 17.79
CA MET A 61 -9.27 9.67 17.20
C MET A 61 -10.59 9.05 16.67
N TRP A 62 -10.75 7.73 16.74
CA TRP A 62 -12.00 7.06 16.44
C TRP A 62 -12.97 7.15 17.64
N ARG A 63 -14.17 7.67 17.39
CA ARG A 63 -15.29 7.78 18.34
C ARG A 63 -16.50 7.03 17.79
N ASP A 64 -17.59 6.99 18.57
CA ASP A 64 -18.82 6.28 18.19
C ASP A 64 -19.37 6.76 16.83
N GLU A 65 -19.30 8.07 16.57
CA GLU A 65 -19.74 8.73 15.33
C GLU A 65 -18.68 8.74 14.20
N GLY A 66 -17.51 8.12 14.42
CA GLY A 66 -16.41 8.05 13.46
C GLY A 66 -15.16 8.84 13.85
N CYS A 67 -14.35 9.20 12.85
CA CYS A 67 -13.07 9.89 13.08
C CYS A 67 -13.30 11.37 13.48
N SER A 68 -12.92 11.73 14.71
CA SER A 68 -13.14 13.09 15.25
C SER A 68 -12.31 14.17 14.56
N ILE A 69 -11.31 13.80 13.77
CA ILE A 69 -10.47 14.72 12.99
C ILE A 69 -10.54 14.44 11.49
N TYR A 70 -11.61 13.83 10.98
CA TYR A 70 -11.68 13.35 9.59
C TYR A 70 -11.23 14.40 8.55
N ALA A 71 -11.72 15.64 8.65
CA ALA A 71 -11.35 16.72 7.72
C ALA A 71 -9.86 17.10 7.78
N HIS A 72 -9.22 16.90 8.94
CA HIS A 72 -7.84 17.26 9.25
C HIS A 72 -6.98 16.02 9.53
N ARG A 73 -7.38 14.86 9.02
CA ARG A 73 -6.65 13.61 9.24
C ARG A 73 -5.22 13.71 8.67
N PRO A 74 -4.23 13.05 9.31
CA PRO A 74 -2.86 13.02 8.80
C PRO A 74 -2.76 12.47 7.39
N GLN A 75 -1.71 12.82 6.67
CA GLN A 75 -1.44 12.42 5.30
C GLN A 75 -1.38 10.90 5.16
N THR A 76 -0.77 10.19 6.12
CA THR A 76 -0.80 8.72 6.17
C THR A 76 -2.22 8.15 6.14
N CYS A 77 -3.20 8.79 6.78
CA CYS A 77 -4.61 8.38 6.74
C CYS A 77 -5.30 8.74 5.41
N ARG A 78 -4.80 9.74 4.69
CA ARG A 78 -5.33 10.15 3.38
C ARG A 78 -4.81 9.27 2.26
N ASP A 79 -3.58 8.80 2.38
CA ASP A 79 -2.91 8.01 1.34
C ASP A 79 -3.19 6.53 1.46
N PHE A 80 -3.57 6.06 2.64
CA PHE A 80 -3.86 4.65 2.83
C PHE A 80 -5.12 4.21 2.06
N ASP A 81 -4.92 3.36 1.07
CA ASP A 81 -5.98 2.72 0.29
C ASP A 81 -5.86 1.20 0.36
N CYS A 82 -6.73 0.55 1.14
CA CYS A 82 -6.72 -0.91 1.25
C CYS A 82 -7.13 -1.64 -0.03
N ARG A 83 -7.70 -0.96 -1.04
CA ARG A 83 -8.08 -1.59 -2.31
C ARG A 83 -6.87 -2.12 -3.08
N ILE A 84 -5.66 -1.60 -2.81
CA ILE A 84 -4.41 -2.11 -3.41
C ILE A 84 -4.21 -3.60 -3.13
N PHE A 85 -4.67 -4.09 -1.97
CA PHE A 85 -4.55 -5.51 -1.62
C PHE A 85 -5.48 -6.39 -2.47
N THR A 86 -6.71 -5.93 -2.71
CA THR A 86 -7.62 -6.60 -3.66
C THR A 86 -7.06 -6.53 -5.09
N ALA A 87 -6.46 -5.40 -5.47
CA ALA A 87 -5.91 -5.16 -6.79
C ALA A 87 -4.59 -5.91 -7.06
N THR A 88 -3.91 -6.42 -6.04
CA THR A 88 -2.64 -7.14 -6.18
C THR A 88 -2.73 -8.60 -5.75
N GLY A 89 -3.78 -8.97 -5.01
CA GLY A 89 -3.90 -10.30 -4.39
C GLY A 89 -3.01 -10.48 -3.16
N ILE A 90 -2.23 -9.47 -2.77
CA ILE A 90 -1.34 -9.54 -1.60
C ILE A 90 -2.18 -9.53 -0.33
N ALA A 91 -1.94 -10.51 0.53
CA ALA A 91 -2.59 -10.60 1.83
C ALA A 91 -2.19 -9.42 2.74
N VAL A 92 -3.19 -8.84 3.39
CA VAL A 92 -2.96 -7.90 4.51
C VAL A 92 -2.43 -8.69 5.70
N GLY A 93 -1.58 -8.05 6.51
CA GLY A 93 -0.88 -8.66 7.64
C GLY A 93 -1.76 -9.29 8.73
N GLY A 94 -1.12 -9.68 9.83
CA GLY A 94 -1.62 -10.57 10.88
C GLY A 94 -2.90 -10.17 11.64
N PRO A 95 -3.20 -10.84 12.77
CA PRO A 95 -4.50 -10.75 13.44
C PRO A 95 -4.98 -9.32 13.75
N ALA A 96 -4.05 -8.41 14.04
CA ALA A 96 -4.35 -7.00 14.30
C ALA A 96 -4.92 -6.25 13.09
N GLN A 97 -4.69 -6.73 11.86
CA GLN A 97 -5.20 -6.13 10.62
C GLN A 97 -6.45 -6.82 10.07
N ALA A 98 -7.08 -7.72 10.84
CA ALA A 98 -8.30 -8.42 10.43
C ALA A 98 -9.42 -7.49 9.92
N PRO A 99 -9.70 -6.31 10.54
CA PRO A 99 -10.72 -5.39 10.01
C PRO A 99 -10.42 -4.83 8.60
N ILE A 100 -9.15 -4.76 8.22
CA ILE A 100 -8.76 -4.40 6.86
C ILE A 100 -8.95 -5.59 5.93
N ALA A 101 -8.52 -6.78 6.33
CA ALA A 101 -8.69 -8.00 5.54
C ALA A 101 -10.17 -8.28 5.21
N GLU A 102 -11.07 -8.10 6.20
CA GLU A 102 -12.52 -8.20 6.01
C GLU A 102 -13.02 -7.22 4.95
N ARG A 103 -12.54 -5.97 4.96
CA ARG A 103 -12.92 -4.98 3.96
C ARG A 103 -12.34 -5.30 2.59
N VAL A 104 -11.08 -5.74 2.53
CA VAL A 104 -10.39 -6.18 1.30
C VAL A 104 -11.16 -7.29 0.61
N ALA A 105 -11.71 -8.24 1.37
CA ALA A 105 -12.50 -9.35 0.85
C ALA A 105 -13.83 -8.92 0.19
N GLN A 106 -14.32 -7.72 0.47
CA GLN A 106 -15.58 -7.18 -0.07
C GLN A 106 -15.40 -6.39 -1.37
N TRP A 107 -14.20 -5.85 -1.62
CA TRP A 107 -13.96 -5.05 -2.82
C TRP A 107 -14.05 -5.90 -4.09
N ARG A 108 -14.72 -5.34 -5.10
CA ARG A 108 -14.83 -5.92 -6.44
C ARG A 108 -14.56 -4.81 -7.43
N PHE A 109 -13.69 -5.10 -8.40
CA PHE A 109 -13.41 -4.21 -9.51
C PHE A 109 -14.21 -4.66 -10.73
N THR A 110 -14.64 -3.69 -11.53
CA THR A 110 -15.21 -3.92 -12.86
C THR A 110 -14.24 -3.39 -13.90
N TYR A 111 -14.03 -4.16 -14.97
CA TYR A 111 -13.09 -3.83 -16.05
C TYR A 111 -13.88 -3.56 -17.34
N PRO A 112 -14.06 -2.29 -17.73
CA PRO A 112 -14.90 -1.94 -18.89
C PRO A 112 -14.36 -2.44 -20.23
N THR A 113 -13.05 -2.68 -20.33
CA THR A 113 -12.39 -3.14 -21.56
C THR A 113 -11.54 -4.38 -21.30
N GLN A 114 -11.23 -5.12 -22.38
CA GLN A 114 -10.29 -6.23 -22.34
C GLN A 114 -8.87 -5.77 -21.94
N GLU A 115 -8.48 -4.57 -22.37
CA GLU A 115 -7.20 -3.96 -21.98
C GLU A 115 -7.13 -3.73 -20.47
N ASN A 116 -8.19 -3.20 -19.84
CA ASN A 116 -8.22 -3.04 -18.39
C ASN A 116 -8.18 -4.38 -17.64
N HIS A 117 -8.77 -5.43 -18.22
CA HIS A 117 -8.67 -6.78 -17.67
C HIS A 117 -7.25 -7.32 -17.79
N ALA A 118 -6.59 -7.13 -18.94
CA ALA A 118 -5.21 -7.56 -19.14
C ALA A 118 -4.22 -6.81 -18.22
N GLU A 119 -4.40 -5.49 -18.03
CA GLU A 119 -3.63 -4.72 -17.05
C GLU A 119 -3.80 -5.27 -15.63
N ARG A 120 -5.03 -5.65 -15.26
CA ARG A 120 -5.30 -6.30 -13.97
C ARG A 120 -4.56 -7.63 -13.82
N GLU A 121 -4.58 -8.48 -14.84
CA GLU A 121 -3.87 -9.75 -14.83
C GLU A 121 -2.36 -9.55 -14.73
N ALA A 122 -1.81 -8.52 -15.38
CA ALA A 122 -0.41 -8.15 -15.24
C ALA A 122 -0.06 -7.77 -13.79
N VAL A 123 -0.92 -6.98 -13.11
CA VAL A 123 -0.70 -6.64 -11.69
C VAL A 123 -0.67 -7.90 -10.81
N LEU A 124 -1.57 -8.87 -11.05
CA LEU A 124 -1.53 -10.16 -10.33
C LEU A 124 -0.24 -10.92 -10.60
N ALA A 125 0.11 -11.05 -11.87
CA ALA A 125 1.27 -11.80 -12.29
C ALA A 125 2.56 -11.18 -11.72
N THR A 126 2.69 -9.86 -11.67
CA THR A 126 3.81 -9.17 -11.02
C THR A 126 3.86 -9.47 -9.52
N ALA A 127 2.74 -9.36 -8.82
CA ALA A 127 2.70 -9.65 -7.38
C ALA A 127 3.06 -11.11 -7.07
N MET A 128 2.48 -12.06 -7.82
CA MET A 128 2.75 -13.49 -7.70
C MET A 128 4.21 -13.83 -8.03
N PHE A 129 4.77 -13.21 -9.07
CA PHE A 129 6.16 -13.45 -9.47
C PHE A 129 7.13 -13.01 -8.38
N MET A 130 6.94 -11.82 -7.80
CA MET A 130 7.78 -11.33 -6.70
C MET A 130 7.66 -12.19 -5.44
N GLU A 131 6.49 -12.76 -5.16
CA GLU A 131 6.30 -13.66 -4.02
C GLU A 131 6.96 -15.02 -4.24
N ALA A 132 6.79 -15.61 -5.43
CA ALA A 132 7.32 -16.93 -5.76
C ALA A 132 8.85 -16.93 -5.96
N HIS A 133 9.41 -15.84 -6.46
CA HIS A 133 10.81 -15.74 -6.87
C HIS A 133 11.58 -14.66 -6.09
N GLY A 134 11.13 -14.31 -4.89
CA GLY A 134 11.74 -13.25 -4.08
C GLY A 134 13.23 -13.43 -3.82
N ASP A 135 13.71 -14.67 -3.84
CA ASP A 135 15.12 -15.06 -3.71
C ASP A 135 15.99 -14.74 -4.94
N LEU A 136 15.37 -14.57 -6.12
CA LEU A 136 16.08 -14.15 -7.34
C LEU A 136 16.32 -12.64 -7.39
N PHE A 137 15.66 -11.86 -6.53
CA PHE A 137 15.81 -10.40 -6.49
C PHE A 137 17.00 -9.98 -5.60
N PRO A 138 17.60 -8.82 -5.88
CA PRO A 138 18.57 -8.21 -4.96
C PRO A 138 18.00 -8.07 -3.54
N GLU A 139 18.86 -8.25 -2.54
CA GLU A 139 18.46 -8.16 -1.13
C GLU A 139 17.75 -6.84 -0.84
N GLY A 140 16.57 -6.94 -0.20
CA GLY A 140 15.76 -5.78 0.17
C GLY A 140 14.94 -5.15 -0.96
N MET A 141 15.09 -5.61 -2.22
CA MET A 141 14.31 -5.06 -3.33
C MET A 141 12.82 -5.40 -3.22
N VAL A 142 12.46 -6.65 -2.90
CA VAL A 142 11.07 -7.05 -2.67
C VAL A 142 10.71 -6.75 -1.21
N PRO A 143 9.80 -5.79 -0.92
CA PRO A 143 9.55 -5.37 0.44
C PRO A 143 8.82 -6.45 1.25
N VAL A 144 9.27 -6.66 2.49
CA VAL A 144 8.57 -7.52 3.46
C VAL A 144 7.21 -6.90 3.84
N ASN A 145 7.14 -5.57 3.93
CA ASN A 145 5.90 -4.87 4.24
C ASN A 145 4.87 -5.05 3.09
N PRO A 146 3.65 -5.57 3.38
CA PRO A 146 2.68 -5.90 2.33
C PRO A 146 2.19 -4.67 1.56
N THR A 147 2.06 -3.51 2.20
CA THR A 147 1.68 -2.26 1.52
C THR A 147 2.73 -1.85 0.51
N GLN A 148 4.01 -1.85 0.90
CA GLN A 148 5.11 -1.49 0.01
C GLN A 148 5.23 -2.48 -1.15
N ARG A 149 5.02 -3.77 -0.89
CA ARG A 149 5.03 -4.81 -1.91
C ARG A 149 3.88 -4.65 -2.92
N ALA A 150 2.69 -4.29 -2.44
CA ALA A 150 1.53 -4.00 -3.29
C ALA A 150 1.76 -2.78 -4.18
N LEU A 151 2.33 -1.71 -3.61
CA LEU A 151 2.70 -0.52 -4.39
C LEU A 151 3.75 -0.87 -5.45
N LEU A 152 4.79 -1.64 -5.10
CA LEU A 152 5.80 -2.07 -6.06
C LEU A 152 5.20 -2.91 -7.20
N ALA A 153 4.24 -3.82 -6.90
CA ALA A 153 3.55 -4.58 -7.92
C ALA A 153 2.78 -3.66 -8.89
N LEU A 154 2.09 -2.64 -8.36
CA LEU A 154 1.39 -1.64 -9.16
C LEU A 154 2.35 -0.77 -9.97
N GLU A 155 3.54 -0.47 -9.48
CA GLU A 155 4.54 0.31 -10.22
C GLU A 155 5.16 -0.50 -11.37
N LEU A 156 5.41 -1.79 -11.15
CA LEU A 156 6.14 -2.64 -12.09
C LEU A 156 5.25 -3.45 -13.05
N HIS A 157 3.92 -3.43 -12.89
CA HIS A 157 3.02 -4.28 -13.68
C HIS A 157 3.15 -4.14 -15.18
N ARG A 158 3.55 -2.96 -15.69
CA ARG A 158 3.70 -2.74 -17.14
C ARG A 158 4.76 -3.65 -17.76
N VAL A 159 5.82 -3.98 -17.03
CA VAL A 159 6.84 -4.94 -17.50
C VAL A 159 6.21 -6.32 -17.76
N MET A 160 5.36 -6.77 -16.83
CA MET A 160 4.67 -8.05 -16.96
C MET A 160 3.60 -8.01 -18.07
N TYR A 161 2.90 -6.87 -18.19
CA TYR A 161 1.94 -6.64 -19.25
C TYR A 161 2.59 -6.77 -20.64
N ASP A 162 3.74 -6.13 -20.85
CA ASP A 162 4.47 -6.18 -22.12
C ASP A 162 4.91 -7.62 -22.45
N PHE A 163 5.41 -8.37 -21.47
CA PHE A 163 5.73 -9.79 -21.66
C PHE A 163 4.51 -10.65 -21.99
N GLN A 164 3.37 -10.39 -21.37
CA GLN A 164 2.12 -11.12 -21.65
C GLN A 164 1.63 -10.85 -23.09
N LEU A 165 1.72 -9.61 -23.56
CA LEU A 165 1.39 -9.28 -24.95
C LEU A 165 2.31 -9.98 -25.96
N GLU A 166 3.60 -10.11 -25.65
CA GLU A 166 4.55 -10.86 -26.49
C GLU A 166 4.32 -12.37 -26.41
N ALA A 167 3.96 -12.90 -25.23
CA ALA A 167 3.68 -14.31 -25.01
C ALA A 167 2.33 -14.77 -25.57
N ASP A 168 1.36 -13.88 -25.79
CA ASP A 168 0.19 -14.24 -26.62
C ASP A 168 0.61 -14.65 -28.06
N ALA A 169 1.86 -14.34 -28.45
CA ALA A 169 2.52 -14.80 -29.67
C ALA A 169 3.64 -15.86 -29.47
N GLY A 170 3.91 -16.33 -28.23
CA GLY A 170 5.04 -17.23 -27.93
C GLY A 170 5.11 -17.75 -26.47
N PRO A 171 6.13 -18.53 -26.07
CA PRO A 171 6.27 -18.92 -24.66
C PRO A 171 6.65 -17.71 -23.80
N MET A 172 6.22 -17.71 -22.53
CA MET A 172 6.72 -16.75 -21.53
C MET A 172 8.26 -16.82 -21.44
N PRO A 173 8.95 -15.68 -21.27
CA PRO A 173 10.38 -15.67 -21.02
C PRO A 173 10.76 -16.42 -19.75
N ALA A 174 12.03 -16.81 -19.63
CA ALA A 174 12.57 -17.42 -18.43
C ALA A 174 12.55 -16.44 -17.23
N ASP A 175 12.48 -16.97 -16.01
CA ASP A 175 12.30 -16.18 -14.79
C ASP A 175 13.46 -15.18 -14.57
N ASP A 176 14.68 -15.52 -14.97
CA ASP A 176 15.84 -14.63 -14.88
C ASP A 176 15.70 -13.39 -15.78
N VAL A 177 15.15 -13.55 -16.99
CA VAL A 177 14.84 -12.45 -17.92
C VAL A 177 13.76 -11.54 -17.36
N ILE A 178 12.69 -12.13 -16.81
CA ILE A 178 11.59 -11.37 -16.19
C ILE A 178 12.13 -10.59 -14.98
N ARG A 179 12.91 -11.26 -14.12
CA ARG A 179 13.56 -10.65 -12.95
C ARG A 179 14.44 -9.48 -13.37
N ASP A 180 15.31 -9.65 -14.35
CA ASP A 180 16.23 -8.60 -14.81
C ASP A 180 15.46 -7.36 -15.29
N ALA A 181 14.39 -7.55 -16.05
CA ALA A 181 13.54 -6.45 -16.51
C ALA A 181 12.86 -5.71 -15.36
N LEU A 182 12.35 -6.44 -14.36
CA LEU A 182 11.74 -5.85 -13.15
C LEU A 182 12.78 -5.07 -12.32
N VAL A 183 14.01 -5.58 -12.17
CA VAL A 183 15.12 -4.89 -11.49
C VAL A 183 15.47 -3.59 -12.20
N VAL A 184 15.58 -3.60 -13.53
CA VAL A 184 15.87 -2.41 -14.32
C VAL A 184 14.75 -1.38 -14.17
N ALA A 185 13.49 -1.80 -14.26
CA ALA A 185 12.34 -0.90 -14.12
C ALA A 185 12.26 -0.27 -12.72
N ALA A 186 12.54 -1.04 -11.66
CA ALA A 186 12.50 -0.55 -10.29
C ALA A 186 13.60 0.48 -9.95
N GLN A 187 14.71 0.49 -10.69
CA GLN A 187 15.77 1.48 -10.52
C GLN A 187 15.40 2.85 -11.12
N GLY A 188 14.33 2.94 -11.91
CA GLY A 188 13.90 4.14 -12.62
C GLY A 188 14.96 4.70 -13.59
N PRO A 189 14.65 5.78 -14.32
CA PRO A 189 15.70 6.58 -14.93
C PRO A 189 16.55 7.17 -13.80
N ARG A 190 17.83 6.81 -13.70
CA ARG A 190 18.77 7.48 -12.80
C ARG A 190 18.68 8.98 -13.09
N SER A 191 18.14 9.77 -12.16
CA SER A 191 18.24 11.22 -12.25
C SER A 191 19.72 11.55 -12.23
N ALA A 192 20.25 11.97 -13.38
CA ALA A 192 21.54 12.62 -13.45
C ALA A 192 21.42 13.91 -12.62
N THR A 193 21.99 13.89 -11.42
CA THR A 193 22.33 15.09 -10.65
C THR A 193 23.32 15.94 -11.42
#